data_AF-T0FHQ2-F1
#
_entry.id   AF-T0FHQ2-F1
#
_cell.length_a   1.000
_cell.length_b   1.000
_cell.length_c   1.000
_cell.angle_alpha   90.00
_cell.angle_beta   90.00
_cell.angle_gamma   90.00
#
_symmetry.space_group_name_H-M   'P 1'
#
loop_
_entity.id
_entity.type
_entity.pdbx_description
1 polymer ?
#
loop_
_entity_poly.entity_id
_entity_poly.type
_entity_poly.pdbx_seq_one_letter_code
_entity_poly.pdbx_strand_id
1 'polypeptide(L)'
;MKMNILKRIITVILLCTCSVLYAPPVVVPNLNTPVFNPTSLDQTFNVAGGMQTVGNWDSFVFQGVSILQTQWEAQVQAQITMMVNSVTTSDHYASVQEYQTYVYNTLQSQASEQLIQWQTTVEAEILQERSQYLSQKYGANSSAVQNSTSQFQSQWDSFVSGNGLNLNQNGSLSQSGFEQRSTDVRRD
;
A
#
# COMPACT_ATOMS: atom_id res chain seq x y z
N MET A 1 9.00 44.80 -55.01
CA MET A 1 9.51 44.84 -53.61
C MET A 1 8.59 44.14 -52.59
N LYS A 2 7.25 44.16 -52.72
CA LYS A 2 6.29 43.55 -51.77
C LYS A 2 6.25 42.00 -51.73
N MET A 3 6.60 41.32 -52.82
CA MET A 3 6.47 39.85 -52.95
C MET A 3 7.57 39.05 -52.23
N ASN A 4 8.73 39.67 -51.96
CA ASN A 4 9.84 39.01 -51.25
C ASN A 4 9.67 39.04 -49.73
N ILE A 5 8.92 40.01 -49.20
CA ILE A 5 8.60 40.14 -47.77
C ILE A 5 7.53 39.11 -47.38
N LEU A 6 6.53 38.91 -48.23
CA LEU A 6 5.46 37.94 -47.99
C LEU A 6 5.96 36.49 -48.00
N LYS A 7 6.88 36.14 -48.91
CA LYS A 7 7.55 34.82 -48.92
C LYS A 7 8.37 34.59 -47.65
N ARG A 8 9.09 35.60 -47.14
CA ARG A 8 9.86 35.50 -45.89
C ARG A 8 8.95 35.31 -44.67
N ILE A 9 7.82 36.00 -44.61
CA ILE A 9 6.84 35.85 -43.51
C ILE A 9 6.22 34.44 -43.52
N ILE A 10 5.86 33.92 -44.70
CA ILE A 10 5.29 32.57 -44.83
C ILE A 10 6.32 31.49 -44.46
N THR A 11 7.60 31.64 -44.88
CA THR A 11 8.67 30.71 -44.49
C THR A 11 8.94 30.74 -42.98
N VAL A 12 8.87 31.90 -42.33
CA VAL A 12 9.05 32.02 -40.86
C VAL A 12 7.88 31.41 -40.09
N ILE A 13 6.64 31.56 -40.56
CA ILE A 13 5.46 30.94 -39.93
C ILE A 13 5.48 29.41 -40.11
N LEU A 14 5.87 28.92 -41.29
CA LEU A 14 5.98 27.49 -41.57
C LEU A 14 7.12 26.82 -40.77
N LEU A 15 8.23 27.53 -40.54
CA LEU A 15 9.31 27.05 -39.65
C LEU A 15 8.94 27.11 -38.16
N CYS A 16 7.99 27.97 -37.74
CA CYS A 16 7.56 28.05 -36.35
C CYS A 16 6.56 26.94 -35.98
N THR A 17 5.77 26.43 -36.94
CA THR A 17 4.79 25.36 -36.70
C THR A 17 5.37 23.95 -36.83
N CYS A 18 6.54 23.78 -37.44
CA CYS A 18 7.22 22.48 -37.52
C CYS A 18 8.06 22.15 -36.27
N SER A 19 8.14 23.03 -35.27
CA SER A 19 8.91 22.81 -34.05
C SER A 19 8.15 22.12 -32.92
N VAL A 20 6.84 21.86 -33.08
CA VAL A 20 6.18 20.76 -32.35
C VAL A 20 6.55 19.42 -32.98
N LEU A 21 7.85 19.25 -33.21
CA LEU A 21 8.46 17.93 -33.29
C LEU A 21 8.16 17.30 -31.94
N TYR A 22 7.33 16.26 -31.98
CA TYR A 22 7.08 15.31 -30.91
C TYR A 22 8.38 15.09 -30.13
N ALA A 23 8.51 15.77 -28.98
CA ALA A 23 9.58 15.51 -28.05
C ALA A 23 9.44 14.03 -27.65
N PRO A 24 10.47 13.18 -27.83
CA PRO A 24 10.40 11.83 -27.31
C PRO A 24 10.06 11.90 -25.82
N PRO A 25 9.13 11.05 -25.32
CA PRO A 25 8.72 11.10 -23.92
C PRO A 25 9.96 10.96 -23.04
N VAL A 26 10.13 11.92 -22.12
CA VAL A 26 11.26 11.93 -21.20
C VAL A 26 11.13 10.73 -20.27
N VAL A 27 12.07 9.79 -20.39
CA VAL A 27 12.04 8.52 -19.67
C VAL A 27 12.49 8.74 -18.23
N VAL A 28 11.55 8.67 -17.29
CA VAL A 28 11.86 8.66 -15.86
C VAL A 28 12.26 7.22 -15.46
N PRO A 29 13.42 7.00 -14.82
CA PRO A 29 13.79 5.68 -14.32
C PRO A 29 12.73 5.09 -13.38
N ASN A 30 12.61 3.76 -13.36
CA ASN A 30 11.68 3.09 -12.45
C ASN A 30 12.24 3.01 -11.03
N LEU A 31 11.37 3.14 -10.03
CA LEU A 31 11.71 2.85 -8.64
C LEU A 31 12.04 1.37 -8.44
N ASN A 32 13.07 1.10 -7.62
CA ASN A 32 13.37 -0.25 -7.13
C ASN A 32 12.86 -0.37 -5.69
N THR A 33 11.55 -0.54 -5.54
CA THR A 33 10.91 -0.59 -4.22
C THR A 33 11.17 -1.93 -3.52
N PRO A 34 11.37 -1.95 -2.19
CA PRO A 34 11.50 -3.20 -1.45
C PRO A 34 10.26 -4.07 -1.63
N VAL A 35 10.46 -5.33 -1.97
CA VAL A 35 9.38 -6.34 -2.03
C VAL A 35 9.08 -6.82 -0.62
N PHE A 36 7.80 -7.05 -0.31
CA PHE A 36 7.43 -7.64 0.96
C PHE A 36 8.05 -9.04 1.11
N ASN A 37 8.69 -9.29 2.26
CA ASN A 37 9.20 -10.60 2.62
C ASN A 37 8.33 -11.17 3.75
N PRO A 38 7.60 -12.28 3.55
CA PRO A 38 6.77 -12.91 4.58
C PRO A 38 7.51 -13.12 5.91
N THR A 39 8.80 -13.48 5.86
CA THR A 39 9.58 -13.75 7.07
C THR A 39 9.79 -12.51 7.95
N SER A 40 9.53 -11.32 7.42
CA SER A 40 9.61 -10.07 8.19
C SER A 40 8.54 -9.96 9.28
N LEU A 41 7.47 -10.77 9.21
CA LEU A 41 6.41 -10.84 10.21
C LEU A 41 6.44 -12.13 11.06
N ASP A 42 7.37 -13.05 10.84
CA ASP A 42 7.44 -14.33 11.58
C ASP A 42 7.40 -14.13 13.10
N GLN A 43 8.21 -13.21 13.61
CA GLN A 43 8.25 -12.92 15.05
C GLN A 43 6.93 -12.32 15.53
N THR A 44 6.31 -11.48 14.70
CA THR A 44 5.00 -10.87 14.99
C THR A 44 3.93 -11.95 15.11
N PHE A 45 3.86 -12.87 14.14
CA PHE A 45 2.89 -13.96 14.15
C PHE A 45 3.15 -14.96 15.27
N ASN A 46 4.41 -15.31 15.54
CA ASN A 46 4.78 -16.21 16.64
C ASN A 46 4.30 -15.69 18.00
N VAL A 47 4.48 -14.40 18.27
CA VAL A 47 3.99 -13.78 19.51
C VAL A 47 2.46 -13.65 19.50
N ALA A 48 1.88 -13.27 18.36
CA ALA A 48 0.44 -13.15 18.21
C ALA A 48 -0.29 -14.49 18.42
N GLY A 49 0.30 -15.62 18.02
CA GLY A 49 -0.27 -16.96 18.19
C GLY A 49 -0.60 -17.33 19.64
N GLY A 50 0.10 -16.75 20.62
CA GLY A 50 -0.18 -16.95 22.05
C GLY A 50 -1.30 -16.08 22.62
N MET A 51 -1.86 -15.15 21.83
CA MET A 51 -2.80 -14.14 22.34
C MET A 51 -4.20 -14.71 22.59
N GLN A 52 -4.82 -14.25 23.68
CA GLN A 52 -6.11 -14.76 24.17
C GLN A 52 -7.32 -14.19 23.43
N THR A 53 -7.18 -13.08 22.70
CA THR A 53 -8.29 -12.44 21.95
C THR A 53 -7.86 -12.13 20.53
N VAL A 54 -8.82 -12.18 19.61
CA VAL A 54 -8.57 -11.83 18.20
C VAL A 54 -8.21 -10.35 18.06
N GLY A 55 -8.86 -9.47 18.84
CA GLY A 55 -8.52 -8.05 18.84
C GLY A 55 -7.08 -7.75 19.27
N ASN A 56 -6.52 -8.51 20.24
CA ASN A 56 -5.11 -8.35 20.62
C ASN A 56 -4.19 -8.85 19.50
N TRP A 57 -4.54 -9.98 18.86
CA TRP A 57 -3.83 -10.51 17.70
C TRP A 57 -3.78 -9.46 16.58
N ASP A 58 -4.94 -8.92 16.18
CA ASP A 58 -5.07 -7.93 15.11
C ASP A 58 -4.24 -6.68 15.45
N SER A 59 -4.42 -6.13 16.66
CA SER A 59 -3.69 -4.94 17.11
C SER A 59 -2.17 -5.11 17.04
N PHE A 60 -1.66 -6.27 17.46
CA PHE A 60 -0.23 -6.53 17.48
C PHE A 60 0.33 -6.75 16.09
N VAL A 61 -0.39 -7.46 15.22
CA VAL A 61 -0.01 -7.65 13.82
C VAL A 61 0.04 -6.31 13.09
N PHE A 62 -0.98 -5.46 13.27
CA PHE A 62 -1.01 -4.13 12.66
C PHE A 62 0.15 -3.23 13.14
N GLN A 63 0.59 -3.35 14.40
CA GLN A 63 1.78 -2.64 14.88
C GLN A 63 3.04 -3.10 14.12
N GLY A 64 3.21 -4.40 13.92
CA GLY A 64 4.31 -4.96 13.12
C GLY A 64 4.30 -4.44 11.69
N VAL A 65 3.13 -4.46 11.04
CA VAL A 65 2.94 -3.97 9.66
C VAL A 65 3.22 -2.48 9.55
N SER A 66 2.75 -1.66 10.49
CA SER A 66 2.99 -0.21 10.50
C SER A 66 4.48 0.13 10.53
N ILE A 67 5.27 -0.64 11.30
CA ILE A 67 6.73 -0.50 11.34
C ILE A 67 7.33 -0.84 9.97
N LEU A 68 6.93 -1.94 9.36
CA LEU A 68 7.43 -2.35 8.03
C LEU A 68 7.05 -1.34 6.94
N GLN A 69 5.82 -0.82 6.96
CA GLN A 69 5.38 0.20 6.01
C GLN A 69 6.19 1.48 6.18
N THR A 70 6.43 1.94 7.41
CA THR A 70 7.27 3.11 7.68
C THR A 70 8.70 2.93 7.14
N GLN A 71 9.27 1.73 7.31
CA GLN A 71 10.59 1.41 6.76
C GLN A 71 10.60 1.40 5.22
N TRP A 72 9.56 0.83 4.61
CA TRP A 72 9.38 0.82 3.17
C TRP A 72 9.29 2.25 2.62
N GLU A 73 8.44 3.10 3.21
CA GLU A 73 8.24 4.50 2.82
C GLU A 73 9.54 5.30 2.91
N ALA A 74 10.31 5.12 3.99
CA ALA A 74 11.59 5.78 4.16
C ALA A 74 12.61 5.38 3.09
N GLN A 75 12.68 4.09 2.72
CA GLN A 75 13.58 3.60 1.68
C GLN A 75 13.19 4.13 0.30
N VAL A 76 11.89 4.15 -0.02
CA VAL A 76 11.38 4.68 -1.29
C VAL A 76 11.64 6.19 -1.37
N GLN A 77 11.36 6.95 -0.31
CA GLN A 77 11.60 8.39 -0.29
C GLN A 77 13.09 8.74 -0.45
N ALA A 78 13.99 7.95 0.14
CA ALA A 78 15.43 8.12 -0.07
C ALA A 78 15.84 7.90 -1.53
N GLN A 79 15.29 6.87 -2.18
CA GLN A 79 15.52 6.61 -3.61
C GLN A 79 15.00 7.74 -4.49
N ILE A 80 13.77 8.20 -4.26
CA ILE A 80 13.18 9.33 -5.00
C ILE A 80 14.10 10.55 -4.89
N THR A 81 14.54 10.87 -3.68
CA THR A 81 15.41 12.02 -3.42
C THR A 81 16.73 11.91 -4.18
N MET A 82 17.36 10.73 -4.18
CA MET A 82 18.59 10.49 -4.95
C MET A 82 18.38 10.64 -6.46
N MET A 83 17.29 10.07 -7.00
CA MET A 83 16.98 10.15 -8.43
C MET A 83 16.71 11.59 -8.86
N VAL A 84 15.89 12.34 -8.11
CA VAL A 84 15.62 13.76 -8.39
C VAL A 84 16.90 14.60 -8.33
N ASN A 85 17.73 14.41 -7.32
CA ASN A 85 18.99 15.15 -7.18
C ASN A 85 20.02 14.83 -8.28
N SER A 86 19.92 13.66 -8.91
CA SER A 86 20.77 13.30 -10.07
C SER A 86 20.39 14.05 -11.36
N VAL A 87 19.18 14.63 -11.41
CA VAL A 87 18.72 15.43 -12.55
C VAL A 87 19.43 16.77 -12.56
N THR A 88 20.32 16.94 -13.54
CA THR A 88 21.13 18.15 -13.74
C THR A 88 20.83 18.87 -15.06
N THR A 89 19.96 18.29 -15.89
CA THR A 89 19.53 18.84 -17.18
C THR A 89 18.08 19.33 -17.10
N SER A 90 17.63 20.10 -18.08
CA SER A 90 16.26 20.61 -18.16
C SER A 90 15.47 19.94 -19.28
N ASP A 91 15.79 18.71 -19.66
CA ASP A 91 15.33 18.02 -20.88
C ASP A 91 13.87 18.33 -21.29
N HIS A 92 13.68 19.16 -22.33
CA HIS A 92 12.37 19.66 -22.82
C HIS A 92 11.53 20.55 -21.86
N TYR A 93 12.04 20.86 -20.67
CA TYR A 93 11.50 21.80 -19.68
C TYR A 93 12.24 23.15 -19.70
N ALA A 94 11.63 24.21 -19.17
CA ALA A 94 12.24 25.54 -19.16
C ALA A 94 13.38 25.66 -18.14
N SER A 95 13.42 24.78 -17.13
CA SER A 95 14.50 24.72 -16.15
C SER A 95 14.73 23.30 -15.60
N VAL A 96 15.91 23.09 -15.01
CA VAL A 96 16.23 21.86 -14.26
C VAL A 96 15.22 21.63 -13.13
N GLN A 97 14.77 22.70 -12.47
CA GLN A 97 13.82 22.64 -11.36
C GLN A 97 12.44 22.12 -11.79
N GLU A 98 11.95 22.57 -12.95
CA GLU A 98 10.69 22.07 -13.50
C GLU A 98 10.80 20.59 -13.88
N TYR A 99 11.93 20.19 -14.47
CA TYR A 99 12.16 18.79 -14.80
C TYR A 99 12.25 17.92 -13.53
N GLN A 100 12.98 18.38 -12.50
CA GLN A 100 13.03 17.73 -11.18
C GLN A 100 11.64 17.56 -10.56
N THR A 101 10.77 18.55 -10.69
CA THR A 101 9.39 18.49 -10.20
C THR A 101 8.58 17.44 -10.96
N TYR A 102 8.71 17.39 -12.28
CA TYR A 102 8.08 16.35 -13.10
C TYR A 102 8.58 14.94 -12.73
N VAL A 103 9.90 14.76 -12.60
CA VAL A 103 10.52 13.49 -12.19
C VAL A 103 10.01 13.07 -10.81
N TYR A 104 10.00 14.00 -9.85
CA TYR A 104 9.49 13.74 -8.50
C TYR A 104 8.03 13.27 -8.53
N ASN A 105 7.14 13.97 -9.23
CA ASN A 105 5.72 13.60 -9.32
C ASN A 105 5.52 12.24 -9.99
N THR A 106 6.30 11.94 -11.04
CA THR A 106 6.25 10.65 -11.73
C THR A 106 6.68 9.52 -10.81
N LEU A 107 7.79 9.70 -10.08
CA LEU A 107 8.27 8.71 -9.12
C LEU A 107 7.29 8.54 -7.94
N GLN A 108 6.65 9.60 -7.46
CA GLN A 108 5.61 9.51 -6.42
C GLN A 108 4.38 8.70 -6.89
N SER A 109 3.99 8.83 -8.16
CA SER A 109 2.94 8.00 -8.76
C SER A 109 3.35 6.52 -8.75
N GLN A 110 4.58 6.22 -9.19
CA GLN A 110 5.12 4.86 -9.15
C GLN A 110 5.17 4.32 -7.72
N ALA A 111 5.60 5.13 -6.74
CA ALA A 111 5.63 4.73 -5.33
C ALA A 111 4.23 4.36 -4.82
N SER A 112 3.21 5.13 -5.17
CA SER A 112 1.83 4.84 -4.77
C SER A 112 1.33 3.51 -5.34
N GLU A 113 1.61 3.22 -6.61
CA GLU A 113 1.28 1.93 -7.23
C GLU A 113 2.01 0.76 -6.56
N GLN A 114 3.30 0.92 -6.27
CA GLN A 114 4.10 -0.11 -5.59
C GLN A 114 3.69 -0.32 -4.13
N LEU A 115 3.26 0.74 -3.44
CA LEU A 115 2.72 0.64 -2.08
C LEU A 115 1.46 -0.22 -2.05
N ILE A 116 0.56 -0.04 -3.02
CA ILE A 116 -0.65 -0.86 -3.14
C ILE A 116 -0.27 -2.34 -3.32
N GLN A 117 0.68 -2.65 -4.22
CA GLN A 117 1.13 -4.03 -4.42
C GLN A 117 1.77 -4.64 -3.16
N TRP A 118 2.60 -3.85 -2.46
CA TRP A 118 3.20 -4.24 -1.20
C TRP A 118 2.13 -4.53 -0.14
N GLN A 119 1.16 -3.63 0.02
CA GLN A 119 0.04 -3.77 0.96
C GLN A 119 -0.82 -5.00 0.64
N THR A 120 -1.18 -5.23 -0.63
CA THR A 120 -1.93 -6.43 -1.04
C THR A 120 -1.19 -7.73 -0.68
N THR A 121 0.14 -7.75 -0.83
CA THR A 121 0.93 -8.94 -0.47
C THR A 121 0.97 -9.15 1.04
N VAL A 122 1.10 -8.07 1.81
CA VAL A 122 1.05 -8.10 3.28
C VAL A 122 -0.31 -8.57 3.78
N GLU A 123 -1.41 -8.06 3.21
CA GLU A 123 -2.77 -8.45 3.55
C GLU A 123 -3.00 -9.95 3.38
N ALA A 124 -2.56 -10.50 2.24
CA ALA A 124 -2.70 -11.92 1.94
C ALA A 124 -1.97 -12.80 2.97
N GLU A 125 -0.76 -12.42 3.36
CA GLU A 125 0.02 -13.11 4.39
C GLU A 125 -0.69 -13.08 5.75
N ILE A 126 -1.17 -11.91 6.16
CA ILE A 126 -1.89 -11.75 7.43
C ILE A 126 -3.17 -12.59 7.43
N LEU A 127 -3.94 -12.58 6.34
CA LEU A 127 -5.17 -13.38 6.23
C LEU A 127 -4.88 -14.89 6.33
N GLN A 128 -3.78 -15.35 5.74
CA GLN A 128 -3.33 -16.74 5.85
C GLN A 128 -3.01 -17.12 7.30
N GLU A 129 -2.16 -16.34 7.97
CA GLU A 129 -1.76 -16.58 9.36
C GLU A 129 -2.92 -16.45 10.34
N ARG A 130 -3.80 -15.47 10.10
CA ARG A 130 -5.00 -15.26 10.90
C ARG A 130 -5.96 -16.43 10.80
N SER A 131 -6.14 -16.99 9.60
CA SER A 131 -6.98 -18.17 9.38
C SER A 131 -6.47 -19.38 10.20
N GLN A 132 -5.15 -19.57 10.24
CA GLN A 132 -4.52 -20.61 11.07
C GLN A 132 -4.78 -20.36 12.56
N TYR A 133 -4.53 -19.15 13.03
CA TYR A 133 -4.78 -18.74 14.41
C TYR A 133 -6.24 -18.98 14.84
N LEU A 134 -7.21 -18.55 14.02
CA LEU A 134 -8.64 -18.72 14.32
C LEU A 134 -9.04 -20.20 14.32
N SER A 135 -8.51 -21.00 13.39
CA SER A 135 -8.79 -22.44 13.30
C SER A 135 -8.28 -23.19 14.54
N GLN A 136 -7.09 -22.84 15.03
CA GLN A 136 -6.54 -23.41 16.27
C GLN A 136 -7.37 -23.04 17.49
N LYS A 137 -7.93 -21.82 17.50
CA LYS A 137 -8.61 -21.27 18.67
C LYS A 137 -10.08 -21.65 18.79
N TYR A 138 -10.81 -21.68 17.68
CA TYR A 138 -12.26 -21.89 17.65
C TYR A 138 -12.69 -23.21 17.00
N GLY A 139 -11.75 -23.99 16.48
CA GLY A 139 -12.06 -25.14 15.63
C GLY A 139 -12.73 -24.70 14.32
N ALA A 140 -13.37 -25.64 13.60
CA ALA A 140 -14.05 -25.38 12.32
C ALA A 140 -15.35 -24.55 12.43
N ASN A 141 -15.41 -23.55 13.32
CA ASN A 141 -16.56 -22.68 13.50
C ASN A 141 -16.58 -21.58 12.42
N SER A 142 -17.19 -21.90 11.28
CA SER A 142 -17.22 -21.03 10.09
C SER A 142 -17.81 -19.64 10.34
N SER A 143 -18.86 -19.51 11.17
CA SER A 143 -19.52 -18.22 11.41
C SER A 143 -18.67 -17.24 12.21
N ALA A 144 -17.95 -17.74 13.23
CA ALA A 144 -17.03 -16.93 14.03
C ALA A 144 -15.82 -16.48 13.19
N VAL A 145 -15.31 -17.37 12.33
CA VAL A 145 -14.21 -17.07 11.40
C VAL A 145 -14.63 -16.04 10.35
N GLN A 146 -15.83 -16.16 9.77
CA GLN A 146 -16.35 -15.22 8.77
C GLN A 146 -16.54 -13.81 9.35
N ASN A 147 -17.24 -13.68 10.48
CA ASN A 147 -17.45 -12.37 11.11
C ASN A 147 -16.14 -11.69 11.51
N SER A 148 -15.22 -12.48 12.06
CA SER A 148 -13.88 -12.04 12.40
C SER A 148 -13.10 -11.55 11.17
N THR A 149 -13.26 -12.20 10.01
CA THR A 149 -12.60 -11.82 8.75
C THR A 149 -13.13 -10.49 8.21
N SER A 150 -14.45 -10.29 8.22
CA SER A 150 -15.04 -9.02 7.80
C SER A 150 -14.59 -7.85 8.67
N GLN A 151 -14.46 -8.06 9.98
CA GLN A 151 -13.94 -7.05 10.90
C GLN A 151 -12.48 -6.69 10.59
N PHE A 152 -11.65 -7.71 10.34
CA PHE A 152 -10.27 -7.49 9.93
C PHE A 152 -10.19 -6.67 8.64
N GLN A 153 -11.00 -6.99 7.63
CA GLN A 153 -11.02 -6.25 6.37
C GLN A 153 -11.31 -4.77 6.58
N SER A 154 -12.32 -4.44 7.39
CA SER A 154 -12.63 -3.04 7.72
C SER A 154 -11.48 -2.34 8.46
N GLN A 155 -10.75 -3.05 9.32
CA GLN A 155 -9.57 -2.51 10.00
C GLN A 155 -8.40 -2.32 9.03
N TRP A 156 -8.20 -3.26 8.11
CA TRP A 156 -7.19 -3.19 7.06
C TRP A 156 -7.45 -2.01 6.11
N ASP A 157 -8.69 -1.83 5.66
CA ASP A 157 -9.08 -0.71 4.80
C ASP A 157 -8.84 0.64 5.54
N SER A 158 -9.15 0.70 6.84
CA SER A 158 -8.89 1.88 7.67
C SER A 158 -7.38 2.15 7.84
N PHE A 159 -6.58 1.09 7.99
CA PHE A 159 -5.12 1.16 8.07
C PHE A 159 -4.52 1.71 6.78
N VAL A 160 -4.86 1.11 5.63
CA VAL A 160 -4.33 1.50 4.31
C VAL A 160 -4.75 2.91 3.91
N SER A 161 -5.96 3.34 4.29
CA SER A 161 -6.45 4.70 4.02
C SER A 161 -5.86 5.77 4.95
N GLY A 162 -5.01 5.41 5.92
CA GLY A 162 -4.39 6.36 6.85
C GLY A 162 -5.35 6.91 7.92
N ASN A 163 -6.56 6.33 8.04
CA ASN A 163 -7.56 6.73 9.04
C ASN A 163 -7.24 6.21 10.45
N GLY A 164 -6.13 5.49 10.61
CA GLY A 164 -5.71 4.88 11.87
C GLY A 164 -6.43 3.56 12.15
N LEU A 165 -5.95 2.85 13.18
CA LEU A 165 -6.50 1.56 13.59
C LEU A 165 -7.61 1.75 14.62
N ASN A 166 -8.82 1.26 14.35
CA ASN A 166 -9.84 1.14 15.37
C ASN A 166 -9.64 -0.15 16.18
N LEU A 167 -8.73 -0.09 17.16
CA LEU A 167 -8.38 -1.21 18.04
C LEU A 167 -9.39 -1.42 19.19
N ASN A 168 -10.43 -0.57 19.29
CA ASN A 168 -11.44 -0.62 20.36
C ASN A 168 -12.64 -1.53 20.02
N GLN A 169 -12.62 -2.22 18.87
CA GLN A 169 -13.55 -3.32 18.68
C GLN A 169 -12.99 -4.54 19.41
N ASN A 170 -13.19 -4.53 20.72
CA ASN A 170 -13.36 -5.74 21.50
C ASN A 170 -14.53 -6.49 20.85
N GLY A 171 -14.22 -7.26 19.81
CA GLY A 171 -15.12 -8.24 19.24
C GLY A 171 -15.34 -9.25 20.34
N SER A 172 -16.26 -8.92 21.25
CA SER A 172 -16.90 -9.90 22.08
C SER A 172 -17.47 -10.90 21.08
N LEU A 173 -16.75 -11.98 20.86
CA LEU A 173 -17.37 -13.28 20.73
C LEU A 173 -18.24 -13.39 21.98
N SER A 174 -19.48 -12.90 21.88
CA SER A 174 -20.52 -13.29 22.80
C SER A 174 -20.50 -14.80 22.78
N GLN A 175 -20.05 -15.35 23.89
CA GLN A 175 -20.03 -16.77 24.22
C GLN A 175 -21.47 -17.29 24.22
N SER A 176 -22.09 -17.30 23.05
CA SER A 176 -23.44 -17.79 22.79
C SER A 176 -23.24 -19.13 22.11
N GLY A 177 -22.94 -20.13 22.93
CA GLY A 177 -22.66 -21.49 22.45
C GLY A 177 -22.36 -22.53 23.53
N PHE A 178 -22.27 -22.16 24.81
CA PHE A 178 -22.11 -23.14 25.91
C PHE A 178 -23.39 -23.46 26.68
N GLU A 179 -24.55 -22.99 26.23
CA GLU A 179 -25.83 -23.42 26.79
C GLU A 179 -26.62 -24.20 25.75
N GLN A 180 -26.56 -25.54 25.87
CA GLN A 180 -27.62 -26.52 25.62
C GLN A 180 -27.06 -27.86 25.11
N ARG A 181 -26.36 -28.60 25.97
CA ARG A 181 -26.50 -30.07 26.01
C ARG A 181 -26.01 -30.67 27.34
N SER A 182 -26.77 -30.43 28.41
CA SER A 182 -26.88 -31.42 29.49
C SER A 182 -28.19 -31.20 30.24
N THR A 183 -29.30 -31.33 29.52
CA THR A 183 -30.56 -31.66 30.18
C THR A 183 -30.48 -33.10 30.66
N ASP A 184 -30.63 -33.26 31.97
CA ASP A 184 -31.35 -34.36 32.60
C ASP A 184 -30.67 -35.74 32.62
N VAL A 185 -30.05 -36.09 33.76
CA VAL A 185 -30.30 -37.37 34.46
C VAL A 185 -30.16 -37.17 35.98
N ARG A 186 -31.31 -37.01 36.62
CA ARG A 186 -31.74 -37.65 37.87
C ARG A 186 -31.08 -37.24 39.21
N ARG A 187 -31.85 -36.43 39.97
CA ARG A 187 -32.02 -36.65 41.41
C ARG A 187 -32.75 -37.98 41.61
N ASP A 188 -32.16 -38.87 42.40
CA ASP A 188 -32.78 -39.65 43.48
C ASP A 188 -31.63 -40.18 44.36
#